data_AF-A0A7W0YZC5-F1
#
_entry.id   AF-A0A7W0YZC5-F1
#
_cell.length_a   1.000
_cell.length_b   1.000
_cell.length_c   1.000
_cell.angle_alpha   90.00
_cell.angle_beta   90.00
_cell.angle_gamma   90.00
#
_symmetry.space_group_name_H-M   'P 1'
#
loop_
_entity.id
_entity.type
_entity.pdbx_description
1 polymer ?
#
loop_
_entity_poly.entity_id
_entity_poly.type
_entity_poly.pdbx_seq_one_letter_code
_entity_poly.pdbx_strand_id
1 'polypeptide(L)'
;MLLERSDGAAPGWSAPASRVELVAASGHRPSGPKLASPRTVAEGDTLLAPAVTQRLIEHFLVRPAPVDGVPAPLRGLTERELAVLRLVTAGLTNAEIAGRLYLGATTVKTHLGHVLAKLGLRDRTQAIVLAYETGLITPGRREAD
;
A
#
# COMPACT_ATOMS: atom_id res chain seq x y z
N MET A 1 6.88 32.44 -44.69
CA MET A 1 5.48 32.38 -44.23
C MET A 1 5.39 31.30 -43.16
N LEU A 2 5.53 31.68 -41.90
CA LEU A 2 5.10 30.94 -40.71
C LEU A 2 5.04 31.99 -39.58
N LEU A 3 3.82 32.25 -39.11
CA LEU A 3 3.42 33.16 -38.04
C LEU A 3 3.79 32.50 -36.68
N GLU A 4 4.55 33.19 -35.84
CA GLU A 4 4.12 33.87 -34.59
C GLU A 4 3.72 32.90 -33.45
N ARG A 5 4.14 33.01 -32.18
CA ARG A 5 4.29 34.19 -31.32
C ARG A 5 5.22 33.92 -30.13
N SER A 6 5.83 35.01 -29.66
CA SER A 6 6.10 35.40 -28.27
C SER A 6 6.42 34.34 -27.21
N ASP A 7 7.60 34.47 -26.59
CA ASP A 7 7.66 34.48 -25.14
C ASP A 7 8.57 35.61 -24.66
N GLY A 8 7.97 36.49 -23.86
CA GLY A 8 8.55 37.71 -23.35
C GLY A 8 9.53 37.44 -22.22
N ALA A 9 10.65 38.16 -22.28
CA ALA A 9 11.64 38.28 -21.24
C ALA A 9 11.06 38.88 -19.95
N ALA A 10 11.50 38.36 -18.80
CA ALA A 10 11.78 39.12 -17.57
C ALA A 10 12.52 38.21 -16.56
N PRO A 11 13.16 38.75 -15.51
CA PRO A 11 14.34 39.59 -15.61
C PRO A 11 15.49 39.04 -14.74
N GLY A 12 16.68 39.59 -14.96
CA GLY A 12 17.88 39.28 -14.20
C GLY A 12 17.75 39.57 -12.71
N TRP A 13 18.37 38.70 -11.92
CA TRP A 13 18.91 39.06 -10.62
C TRP A 13 20.18 38.26 -10.36
N SER A 14 21.33 38.93 -10.44
CA SER A 14 22.59 38.46 -9.88
C SER A 14 22.55 38.67 -8.38
N ALA A 15 22.80 37.62 -7.59
CA ALA A 15 22.94 37.75 -6.15
C ALA A 15 24.22 38.54 -5.80
N PRO A 16 24.15 39.60 -4.98
CA PRO A 16 25.32 40.03 -4.23
C PRO A 16 25.44 39.22 -2.94
N ALA A 17 26.68 38.81 -2.65
CA ALA A 17 27.08 38.31 -1.36
C ALA A 17 26.92 39.40 -0.30
N SER A 18 26.09 39.18 0.71
CA SER A 18 26.27 39.75 2.06
C SER A 18 25.31 39.09 3.04
N ARG A 19 25.90 38.18 3.84
CA ARG A 19 25.79 38.15 5.30
C ARG A 19 24.70 39.07 5.88
N VAL A 20 23.63 38.48 6.40
CA VAL A 20 22.76 39.16 7.37
C VAL A 20 22.56 38.24 8.57
N GLU A 21 22.67 38.91 9.71
CA GLU A 21 22.91 38.41 11.05
C GLU A 21 21.75 37.62 11.63
N LEU A 22 22.13 36.65 12.45
CA LEU A 22 21.25 35.99 13.39
C LEU A 22 20.87 37.00 14.49
N VAL A 23 19.68 37.59 14.39
CA VAL A 23 19.05 38.30 15.52
C VAL A 23 17.95 37.41 16.10
N ALA A 24 18.21 36.90 17.29
CA ALA A 24 17.23 36.24 18.12
C ALA A 24 16.33 37.29 18.80
N ALA A 25 15.02 37.18 18.62
CA ALA A 25 14.05 37.82 19.51
C ALA A 25 12.77 36.95 19.62
N SER A 26 12.65 36.35 20.80
CA SER A 26 11.47 35.92 21.56
C SER A 26 10.09 35.93 20.87
N GLY A 27 9.42 34.76 20.89
CA GLY A 27 7.99 34.64 20.56
C GLY A 27 7.54 33.18 20.40
N HIS A 28 7.09 32.56 21.48
CA HIS A 28 6.48 31.22 21.46
C HIS A 28 5.06 31.26 20.85
N ARG A 29 4.87 30.55 19.72
CA ARG A 29 3.76 29.60 19.45
C ARG A 29 3.88 29.02 18.02
N PRO A 30 4.25 27.74 17.83
CA PRO A 30 4.02 27.08 16.55
C PRO A 30 2.68 26.32 16.62
N SER A 31 1.60 26.92 16.12
CA SER A 31 0.36 26.19 15.84
C SER A 31 0.29 25.89 14.34
N GLY A 32 0.90 24.78 13.94
CA GLY A 32 0.80 24.23 12.59
C GLY A 32 2.00 23.33 12.25
N PRO A 33 1.78 22.14 11.64
CA PRO A 33 2.88 21.32 11.16
C PRO A 33 3.66 22.07 10.08
N LYS A 34 4.97 22.28 10.31
CA LYS A 34 5.90 22.76 9.28
C LYS A 34 6.06 21.64 8.25
N LEU A 35 5.53 21.85 7.05
CA LEU A 35 5.77 20.96 5.92
C LEU A 35 7.25 21.12 5.52
N ALA A 36 8.02 20.04 5.65
CA ALA A 36 9.40 20.00 5.15
C ALA A 36 9.39 20.16 3.62
N SER A 37 10.39 20.87 3.08
CA SER A 37 10.48 21.12 1.65
C SER A 37 10.83 19.83 0.87
N PRO A 38 10.32 19.64 -0.36
CA PRO A 38 10.43 18.40 -1.12
C PRO A 38 11.86 18.06 -1.62
N ARG A 39 12.90 18.79 -1.21
CA ARG A 39 14.28 18.57 -1.67
C ARG A 39 15.14 17.70 -0.76
N THR A 40 14.65 17.29 0.41
CA THR A 40 15.43 16.47 1.37
C THR A 40 15.28 14.95 1.14
N VAL A 41 14.51 14.50 0.15
CA VAL A 41 14.23 13.05 -0.05
C VAL A 41 15.34 12.31 -0.82
N ALA A 42 16.45 12.96 -1.15
CA ALA A 42 17.46 12.40 -2.05
C ALA A 42 18.43 11.38 -1.43
N GLU A 43 18.40 11.12 -0.11
CA GLU A 43 19.36 10.20 0.55
C GLU A 43 18.72 8.97 1.23
N GLY A 44 17.42 8.74 1.04
CA GLY A 44 16.74 7.58 1.66
C GLY A 44 16.36 7.78 3.13
N ASP A 45 16.69 8.92 3.73
CA ASP A 45 16.16 9.31 5.03
C ASP A 45 14.72 9.81 4.90
N THR A 46 13.77 8.98 5.31
CA THR A 46 12.36 9.35 5.34
C THR A 46 12.11 10.15 6.62
N LEU A 47 12.02 11.48 6.52
CA LEU A 47 11.60 12.35 7.64
C LEU A 47 10.10 12.19 7.90
N LEU A 48 9.71 11.05 8.46
CA LEU A 48 8.37 10.86 9.01
C LEU A 48 8.31 11.57 10.36
N ALA A 49 7.31 12.44 10.54
CA ALA A 49 7.06 13.04 11.84
C ALA A 49 6.85 11.91 12.88
N PRO A 50 7.39 12.03 14.12
CA PRO A 50 7.30 10.97 15.13
C PRO A 50 5.89 10.41 15.35
N ALA A 51 4.87 11.27 15.26
CA ALA A 51 3.47 10.85 15.35
C ALA A 51 3.00 9.94 14.21
N VAL A 52 3.55 10.11 13.00
CA VAL A 52 3.26 9.28 11.83
C VAL A 52 3.97 7.93 11.98
N THR A 53 5.24 7.93 12.38
CA THR A 53 5.99 6.70 12.67
C THR A 53 5.31 5.89 13.77
N GLN A 54 4.88 6.54 14.85
CA GLN A 54 4.19 5.89 15.96
C GLN A 54 2.84 5.30 15.53
N ARG A 55 2.02 6.04 14.77
CA ARG A 55 0.76 5.50 14.23
C ARG A 55 0.95 4.30 13.31
N LEU A 56 2.00 4.34 12.48
CA LEU A 56 2.33 3.21 11.60
C LEU A 56 2.76 2.00 12.42
N ILE A 57 3.65 2.19 13.41
CA ILE A 57 4.08 1.12 14.33
C ILE A 57 2.87 0.53 15.07
N GLU A 58 2.00 1.36 15.66
CA GLU A 58 0.78 0.90 16.34
C GLU A 58 -0.15 0.14 15.40
N HIS A 59 -0.31 0.58 14.15
CA HIS A 59 -1.15 -0.10 13.17
C HIS A 59 -0.59 -1.46 12.74
N PHE A 60 0.74 -1.59 12.61
CA PHE A 60 1.38 -2.82 12.15
C PHE A 60 1.71 -3.81 13.28
N LEU A 61 1.86 -3.36 14.54
CA LEU A 61 2.17 -4.24 15.69
C LEU A 61 0.94 -4.80 16.41
N VAL A 62 -0.24 -4.17 16.28
CA VAL A 62 -1.43 -4.51 17.10
C VAL A 62 -2.36 -5.50 16.40
N ARG A 63 -1.94 -6.16 15.33
CA ARG A 63 -2.77 -7.20 14.72
C ARG A 63 -2.34 -8.59 15.22
N PRO A 64 -3.03 -9.17 16.21
CA PRO A 64 -2.73 -10.53 16.65
C PRO A 64 -2.81 -11.45 15.44
N ALA A 65 -1.74 -12.20 15.21
CA ALA A 65 -1.73 -13.26 14.22
C ALA A 65 -2.90 -14.22 14.56
N PRO A 66 -3.73 -14.61 13.57
CA PRO A 66 -4.81 -15.53 13.85
C PRO A 66 -4.26 -16.83 14.44
N VAL A 67 -4.94 -17.38 15.45
CA VAL A 67 -4.51 -18.58 16.21
C VAL A 67 -4.32 -19.81 15.29
N ASP A 68 -5.04 -19.82 14.17
CA ASP A 68 -5.06 -20.82 13.09
C ASP A 68 -4.44 -20.30 11.78
N GLY A 69 -3.88 -19.09 11.78
CA GLY A 69 -3.42 -18.41 10.56
C GLY A 69 -4.53 -17.97 9.60
N VAL A 70 -5.82 -18.12 9.99
CA VAL A 70 -6.98 -17.71 9.19
C VAL A 70 -7.63 -16.46 9.80
N PRO A 71 -7.63 -15.33 9.08
CA PRO A 71 -8.27 -14.11 9.56
C PRO A 71 -9.76 -14.31 9.87
N ALA A 72 -10.28 -13.64 10.91
CA ALA A 72 -11.68 -13.77 11.35
C ALA A 72 -12.72 -13.61 10.22
N PRO A 73 -12.59 -12.65 9.28
CA PRO A 73 -13.51 -12.51 8.15
C PRO A 73 -13.53 -13.71 7.20
N LEU A 74 -12.51 -14.57 7.24
CA LEU A 74 -12.34 -15.71 6.33
C LEU A 74 -12.67 -17.06 6.99
N ARG A 75 -13.03 -17.09 8.28
CA ARG A 75 -13.33 -18.33 9.02
C ARG A 75 -14.53 -19.13 8.48
N GLY A 76 -15.41 -18.50 7.70
CA GLY A 76 -16.53 -19.18 7.04
C GLY A 76 -16.16 -19.95 5.77
N LEU A 77 -14.91 -19.85 5.32
CA LEU A 77 -14.42 -20.57 4.16
C LEU A 77 -13.97 -21.97 4.54
N THR A 78 -14.20 -22.94 3.64
CA THR A 78 -13.59 -24.27 3.76
C THR A 78 -12.10 -24.21 3.45
N GLU A 79 -11.35 -25.24 3.85
CA GLU A 79 -9.92 -25.35 3.51
C GLU A 79 -9.66 -25.22 2.00
N ARG A 80 -10.56 -25.78 1.18
CA ARG A 80 -10.42 -25.75 -0.28
C ARG A 80 -10.66 -24.37 -0.85
N GLU A 81 -11.66 -23.67 -0.33
CA GLU A 81 -11.96 -22.28 -0.68
C GLU A 81 -10.81 -21.36 -0.27
N LEU A 82 -10.25 -21.56 0.93
CA LEU A 82 -9.09 -20.82 1.41
C LEU A 82 -7.86 -21.06 0.52
N ALA A 83 -7.59 -22.30 0.13
CA ALA A 83 -6.47 -22.64 -0.76
C ALA A 83 -6.62 -21.97 -2.14
N VAL A 84 -7.83 -21.97 -2.71
CA VAL A 84 -8.12 -21.26 -3.96
C VAL A 84 -7.91 -19.75 -3.78
N LEU A 85 -8.41 -19.16 -2.69
CA LEU A 85 -8.25 -17.73 -2.41
C LEU A 85 -6.77 -17.34 -2.30
N ARG A 86 -5.93 -18.12 -1.60
CA ARG A 86 -4.48 -17.87 -1.49
C ARG A 86 -3.81 -17.82 -2.86
N LEU A 87 -4.08 -18.79 -3.74
CA LEU A 87 -3.48 -18.84 -5.08
C LEU A 87 -4.02 -17.74 -6.01
N VAL A 88 -5.30 -17.38 -5.88
CA VAL A 88 -5.90 -16.24 -6.58
C VAL A 88 -5.21 -14.93 -6.21
N THR A 89 -4.95 -14.71 -4.92
CA THR A 89 -4.24 -13.54 -4.39
C THR A 89 -2.77 -13.50 -4.80
N ALA A 90 -2.15 -14.67 -5.01
CA ALA A 90 -0.83 -14.80 -5.63
C ALA A 90 -0.82 -14.52 -7.16
N GLY A 91 -1.96 -14.17 -7.76
CA GLY A 91 -2.07 -13.76 -9.15
C GLY A 91 -2.27 -14.90 -10.15
N LEU A 92 -2.47 -16.14 -9.71
CA LEU A 92 -2.57 -17.27 -10.64
C LEU A 92 -3.89 -17.32 -11.40
N THR A 93 -3.83 -17.76 -12.65
CA THR A 93 -4.99 -18.10 -13.47
C THR A 93 -5.68 -19.38 -12.95
N ASN A 94 -6.94 -19.59 -13.33
CA ASN A 94 -7.68 -20.78 -12.90
C ASN A 94 -7.07 -22.09 -13.44
N ALA A 95 -6.38 -22.04 -14.59
CA ALA A 95 -5.68 -23.19 -15.15
C ALA A 95 -4.43 -23.54 -14.33
N GLU A 96 -3.66 -22.54 -13.90
CA GLU A 96 -2.50 -22.75 -13.03
C GLU A 96 -2.93 -23.24 -11.63
N ILE A 97 -4.01 -22.67 -11.08
CA ILE A 97 -4.59 -23.13 -9.81
C ILE A 97 -5.07 -24.57 -9.94
N ALA A 98 -5.75 -24.91 -11.03
CA ALA A 98 -6.20 -26.27 -11.32
C ALA A 98 -5.04 -27.26 -11.32
N GLY A 99 -3.92 -26.90 -11.96
CA GLY A 99 -2.69 -27.70 -11.94
C GLY A 99 -2.12 -27.89 -10.54
N ARG A 100 -2.01 -26.82 -9.73
CA ARG A 100 -1.46 -26.90 -8.37
C ARG A 100 -2.34 -27.65 -7.38
N LEU A 101 -3.65 -27.60 -7.57
CA LEU A 101 -4.62 -28.22 -6.68
C LEU A 101 -5.10 -29.59 -7.17
N TYR A 102 -4.63 -30.06 -8.33
CA TYR A 102 -5.10 -31.29 -8.99
C TYR A 102 -6.63 -31.27 -9.20
N LEU A 103 -7.16 -30.18 -9.75
CA LEU A 103 -8.57 -29.96 -10.06
C LEU A 103 -8.80 -29.67 -11.54
N GLY A 104 -10.07 -29.68 -11.96
CA GLY A 104 -10.48 -29.04 -13.22
C GLY A 104 -10.60 -27.52 -13.07
N ALA A 105 -10.29 -26.77 -14.14
CA ALA A 105 -10.42 -25.30 -14.16
C ALA A 105 -11.85 -24.81 -13.88
N THR A 106 -12.87 -25.58 -14.28
CA THR A 106 -14.28 -25.31 -13.94
C THR A 106 -14.52 -25.46 -12.44
N THR A 107 -13.96 -26.48 -11.80
CA THR A 107 -14.07 -26.68 -10.34
C THR A 107 -13.44 -25.52 -9.56
N VAL A 108 -12.30 -24.99 -10.04
CA VAL A 108 -11.69 -23.78 -9.45
C VAL A 108 -12.64 -22.58 -9.55
N LYS A 109 -13.28 -22.37 -10.71
CA LYS A 109 -14.30 -21.32 -10.88
C LYS A 109 -15.45 -21.49 -9.90
N THR A 110 -15.93 -22.71 -9.69
CA THR A 110 -17.00 -23.01 -8.74
C THR A 110 -16.58 -22.66 -7.31
N HIS A 111 -15.39 -23.09 -6.86
CA HIS A 111 -14.88 -22.72 -5.54
C HIS A 111 -14.73 -21.21 -5.37
N LEU A 112 -14.19 -20.52 -6.38
CA LEU A 112 -14.08 -19.06 -6.34
C LEU A 112 -15.46 -18.39 -6.28
N GLY A 113 -16.45 -18.88 -7.04
CA GLY A 113 -17.83 -18.41 -6.96
C GLY A 113 -18.43 -18.57 -5.56
N HIS A 114 -18.20 -19.71 -4.90
CA HIS A 114 -18.63 -19.91 -3.53
C HIS A 114 -17.91 -18.99 -2.53
N VAL A 115 -16.61 -18.73 -2.71
CA VAL A 115 -15.87 -17.75 -1.91
C VAL A 115 -16.51 -16.36 -2.04
N LEU A 116 -16.74 -15.89 -3.27
CA LEU A 116 -17.34 -14.58 -3.51
C LEU A 116 -18.73 -14.49 -2.88
N ALA A 117 -19.57 -15.52 -3.04
CA ALA A 117 -20.90 -15.56 -2.45
C ALA A 117 -20.86 -15.54 -0.91
N LYS A 118 -20.01 -16.36 -0.28
CA LYS A 118 -19.88 -16.43 1.18
C LYS A 118 -19.37 -15.12 1.79
N LEU A 119 -18.50 -14.41 1.08
CA LEU A 119 -17.90 -13.16 1.54
C LEU A 119 -18.65 -11.90 1.06
N GLY A 120 -19.73 -12.06 0.28
CA GLY A 120 -20.50 -10.93 -0.25
C GLY A 120 -19.74 -10.08 -1.27
N LEU A 121 -18.79 -10.67 -1.98
CA LEU A 121 -17.90 -9.98 -2.92
C LEU A 121 -18.44 -10.09 -4.36
N ARG A 122 -18.21 -9.04 -5.14
CA ARG A 122 -18.71 -8.94 -6.52
C ARG A 122 -17.78 -9.60 -7.53
N ASP A 123 -16.49 -9.53 -7.29
CA ASP A 123 -15.49 -9.98 -8.25
C ASP A 123 -14.19 -10.46 -7.58
N ARG A 124 -13.33 -11.03 -8.42
CA ARG A 124 -12.03 -11.54 -8.04
C ARG A 124 -11.13 -10.46 -7.44
N THR A 125 -11.18 -9.23 -7.94
CA THR A 125 -10.34 -8.13 -7.47
C THR A 125 -10.68 -7.79 -6.02
N GLN A 126 -11.96 -7.74 -5.67
CA GLN A 126 -12.40 -7.54 -4.30
C GLN A 126 -11.91 -8.65 -3.36
N ALA A 127 -11.89 -9.91 -3.81
CA ALA A 127 -11.36 -11.03 -3.03
C ALA A 127 -9.86 -10.88 -2.75
N ILE A 128 -9.10 -10.43 -3.75
CA ILE A 128 -7.67 -10.16 -3.61
C ILE A 128 -7.43 -9.03 -2.60
N VAL A 129 -8.16 -7.92 -2.72
CA VAL A 129 -8.06 -6.79 -1.78
C VAL A 129 -8.37 -7.23 -0.36
N LEU A 130 -9.48 -7.95 -0.15
CA LEU A 130 -9.86 -8.45 1.17
C LEU A 130 -8.77 -9.39 1.74
N ALA A 131 -8.18 -10.27 0.93
CA ALA A 131 -7.11 -11.15 1.38
C ALA A 131 -5.87 -10.37 1.88
N TYR A 132 -5.54 -9.23 1.26
CA TYR A 132 -4.46 -8.35 1.73
C TYR A 132 -4.84 -7.58 2.99
N GLU A 133 -6.03 -6.97 3.03
CA GLU A 133 -6.52 -6.22 4.19
C GLU A 133 -6.62 -7.09 5.44
N THR A 134 -7.13 -8.31 5.24
CA THR A 134 -7.20 -9.34 6.29
C THR A 134 -5.87 -10.03 6.52
N GLY A 135 -4.79 -9.65 5.84
CA GLY A 135 -3.44 -10.22 5.98
C GLY A 135 -3.38 -11.74 5.84
N LEU A 136 -4.30 -12.33 5.06
CA LEU A 136 -4.19 -13.72 4.63
C LEU A 136 -2.90 -13.94 3.84
N ILE A 137 -2.50 -12.94 3.06
CA ILE A 137 -1.23 -12.83 2.36
C ILE A 137 -0.55 -11.54 2.79
N THR A 138 0.73 -11.63 3.16
CA THR A 138 1.57 -10.45 3.42
C THR A 138 2.57 -10.29 2.27
N PRO A 139 2.54 -9.18 1.51
CA PRO A 139 3.50 -8.93 0.44
C PRO A 139 4.95 -9.05 0.96
N GLY A 140 5.82 -9.71 0.19
CA GLY A 140 7.24 -9.83 0.52
C GLY A 140 7.61 -10.92 1.54
N ARG A 141 6.64 -11.53 2.23
CA ARG A 141 6.88 -12.76 3.00
C ARG A 141 6.84 -13.94 2.02
N ARG A 142 8.02 -14.38 1.54
CA ARG A 142 8.14 -15.72 0.98
C ARG A 142 7.83 -16.69 2.11
N GLU A 143 6.75 -17.46 2.00
CA GLU A 143 6.60 -18.67 2.82
C GLU A 143 7.85 -19.51 2.54
N ALA A 144 8.69 -19.68 3.58
CA ALA A 144 9.80 -20.61 3.52
C ALA A 144 9.17 -22.00 3.37
N ASP A 145 9.47 -22.60 2.22
CA ASP A 145 9.41 -24.03 1.84
C ASP A 145 8.46 -24.95 2.64
#